data_AF-A0A6P3YBJ4-F1
#
_entry.id   AF-A0A6P3YBJ4-F1
#
_cell.length_a   1.000
_cell.length_b   1.000
_cell.length_c   1.000
_cell.angle_alpha   90.00
_cell.angle_beta   90.00
_cell.angle_gamma   90.00
#
_symmetry.space_group_name_H-M   'P 1'
#
loop_
_entity.id
_entity.type
_entity.pdbx_description
1 polymer ?
#
loop_
_entity_poly.entity_id
_entity_poly.type
_entity_poly.pdbx_seq_one_letter_code
_entity_poly.pdbx_strand_id
1 'polypeptide(L)'
;MYIDTDSLIYHIECEDIYEHMKRDIHKFNTSDYLADNAYDIPLVNKKVPGLIKDENNGAIMTEFVRLRAKMYALKVDGKNDTKKAKGVKSSVIARTIIFNDYTQCLRVEFKKSRQQSYIRSKLHKVFTVSETKIALSP
;
A
#
# COMPACT_ATOMS: atom_id res chain seq x y z
N MET A 1 11.26 -6.91 -3.79
CA MET A 1 10.58 -6.27 -4.94
C MET A 1 9.13 -6.78 -5.04
N TYR A 2 8.17 -5.89 -5.29
CA TYR A 2 6.75 -6.21 -5.51
C TYR A 2 6.15 -5.38 -6.65
N ILE A 3 5.21 -5.95 -7.40
CA ILE A 3 4.51 -5.31 -8.52
C ILE A 3 3.01 -5.60 -8.41
N ASP A 4 2.17 -4.58 -8.56
CA ASP A 4 0.72 -4.72 -8.73
C ASP A 4 0.19 -3.74 -9.76
N THR A 5 -0.09 -4.23 -10.97
CA THR A 5 -0.66 -3.50 -12.10
C THR A 5 0.20 -2.32 -12.56
N ASP A 6 0.09 -1.19 -11.88
CA ASP A 6 0.72 0.10 -12.15
C ASP A 6 1.61 0.59 -10.99
N SER A 7 1.72 -0.20 -9.91
CA SER A 7 2.55 0.11 -8.73
C SER A 7 3.77 -0.80 -8.60
N LEU A 8 4.89 -0.23 -8.17
CA LEU A 8 6.16 -0.91 -7.95
C LEU A 8 6.70 -0.57 -6.56
N ILE A 9 7.15 -1.59 -5.82
CA ILE A 9 7.83 -1.43 -4.54
C ILE A 9 9.23 -2.04 -4.66
N TYR A 10 10.23 -1.16 -4.60
CA TYR A 10 11.65 -1.51 -4.67
C TYR A 10 12.32 -1.41 -3.31
N HIS A 11 13.28 -2.29 -3.09
CA HIS A 11 14.33 -2.08 -2.10
C HIS A 11 15.51 -1.52 -2.88
N ILE A 12 15.94 -0.31 -2.54
CA ILE A 12 16.99 0.41 -3.26
C ILE A 12 18.14 0.61 -2.27
N GLU A 13 19.33 0.20 -2.69
CA GLU A 13 20.56 0.41 -1.92
C GLU A 13 21.36 1.53 -2.60
N CYS A 14 21.26 2.75 -2.05
CA CYS A 14 22.00 3.92 -2.50
C CYS A 14 22.14 4.92 -1.35
N GLU A 15 23.06 5.88 -1.50
CA GLU A 15 23.25 6.96 -0.52
C GLU A 15 22.03 7.90 -0.49
N ASP A 16 21.61 8.42 -1.65
CA ASP A 16 20.40 9.23 -1.79
C ASP A 16 19.69 8.94 -3.13
N ILE A 17 18.47 8.40 -3.05
CA ILE A 17 17.64 8.12 -4.23
C ILE A 17 17.06 9.40 -4.84
N TYR A 18 16.87 10.44 -4.04
CA TYR A 18 16.25 11.68 -4.48
C TYR A 18 17.19 12.51 -5.35
N GLU A 19 18.51 12.42 -5.15
CA GLU A 19 19.50 12.96 -6.09
C GLU A 19 19.38 12.32 -7.49
N HIS A 20 19.20 11.01 -7.54
CA HIS A 20 18.99 10.29 -8.80
C HIS A 20 17.66 10.68 -9.45
N MET A 21 16.58 10.82 -8.65
CA MET A 21 15.29 11.29 -9.15
C MET A 21 15.37 12.73 -9.69
N LYS A 22 16.13 13.63 -9.05
CA LYS A 22 16.35 15.01 -9.53
C LYS A 22 17.07 15.03 -10.87
N ARG A 23 18.11 14.20 -11.05
CA ARG A 23 18.83 14.08 -12.33
C ARG A 23 17.91 13.61 -13.45
N ASP A 24 17.00 12.68 -13.16
CA ASP A 24 16.07 12.08 -14.10
C ASP A 24 14.64 12.64 -14.00
N ILE A 25 14.48 13.89 -13.55
CA ILE A 25 13.16 14.48 -13.19
C ILE A 25 12.11 14.39 -14.31
N HIS A 26 12.54 14.41 -15.57
CA HIS A 26 11.68 14.25 -16.75
C HIS A 26 10.95 12.89 -16.83
N LYS A 27 11.41 11.88 -16.08
CA LYS A 27 10.77 10.54 -15.99
C LYS A 27 9.76 10.44 -14.86
N PHE A 28 9.71 11.44 -13.97
CA PHE A 28 8.92 11.40 -12.75
C PHE A 28 7.87 12.50 -12.71
N ASN A 29 6.72 12.19 -12.11
CA ASN A 29 5.76 13.18 -11.66
C ASN A 29 5.99 13.48 -10.17
N THR A 30 6.44 14.69 -9.88
CA THR A 30 6.77 15.19 -8.54
C THR A 30 5.87 16.34 -8.11
N SER A 31 4.77 16.59 -8.83
CA SER A 31 3.88 17.72 -8.58
C SER A 31 3.20 17.72 -7.22
N ASP A 32 3.16 16.56 -6.55
CA ASP A 32 2.45 16.32 -5.29
C ASP A 32 3.38 16.40 -4.07
N TYR A 33 4.66 16.73 -4.27
CA TYR A 33 5.60 17.01 -3.17
C TYR A 33 5.25 18.34 -2.48
N LEU A 34 5.70 18.49 -1.24
CA LEU A 34 5.65 19.77 -0.53
C LEU A 34 6.63 20.77 -1.19
N ALA A 35 6.25 22.05 -1.19
CA ALA A 35 7.09 23.11 -1.77
C ALA A 35 8.44 23.25 -1.05
N ASP A 36 8.45 22.97 0.25
CA ASP A 36 9.59 22.98 1.17
C ASP A 36 10.05 21.56 1.54
N ASN A 37 9.93 20.61 0.60
CA ASN A 37 10.37 19.23 0.84
C ASN A 37 11.88 19.16 1.14
N ALA A 38 12.26 18.24 2.05
CA ALA A 38 13.63 18.10 2.54
C ALA A 38 14.70 17.74 1.48
N TYR A 39 14.28 17.40 0.26
CA TYR A 39 15.16 16.91 -0.80
C TYR A 39 15.33 17.93 -1.94
N ASP A 40 14.73 19.12 -1.81
CA ASP A 40 14.72 20.17 -2.83
C ASP A 40 14.22 19.67 -4.21
N ILE A 41 13.26 18.74 -4.21
CA ILE A 41 12.68 18.22 -5.45
C ILE A 41 11.78 19.28 -6.09
N PRO A 42 11.99 19.63 -7.37
CA PRO A 42 11.11 20.53 -8.09
C PRO A 42 9.71 19.94 -8.27
N LEU A 43 8.67 20.77 -8.17
CA LEU A 43 7.26 20.35 -8.31
C LEU A 43 6.83 20.43 -9.78
N VAL A 44 7.03 19.35 -10.54
CA VAL A 44 6.83 19.34 -12.00
C VAL A 44 6.00 18.15 -12.49
N ASN A 45 5.61 18.20 -13.77
CA ASN A 45 5.03 17.09 -14.53
C ASN A 45 3.65 16.57 -14.05
N LYS A 46 2.84 17.46 -13.48
CA LYS A 46 1.48 17.14 -13.02
C LYS A 46 0.63 16.52 -14.12
N LYS A 47 0.15 15.29 -13.89
CA LYS A 47 -0.78 14.55 -14.77
C LYS A 47 -0.25 14.29 -16.20
N VAL A 48 1.06 14.28 -16.39
CA VAL A 48 1.66 13.89 -17.68
C VAL A 48 1.57 12.35 -17.84
N PRO A 49 1.00 11.83 -18.93
CA PRO A 49 0.88 10.39 -19.15
C PRO A 49 2.24 9.68 -19.23
N GLY A 50 2.31 8.47 -18.69
CA GLY A 50 3.51 7.60 -18.78
C GLY A 50 4.60 7.89 -17.75
N LEU A 51 4.48 8.93 -16.93
CA LEU A 51 5.43 9.22 -15.86
C LEU A 51 5.09 8.45 -14.58
N ILE A 52 6.15 8.03 -13.88
CA ILE A 52 6.03 7.36 -12.59
C ILE A 52 6.00 8.41 -11.48
N LYS A 53 5.15 8.22 -10.48
CA LYS A 53 5.11 9.05 -9.27
C LYS A 53 5.74 8.32 -8.09
N ASP A 54 6.38 9.05 -7.20
CA ASP A 54 6.60 8.55 -5.84
C ASP A 54 5.27 8.65 -5.08
N GLU A 55 4.67 7.50 -4.75
CA GLU A 55 3.39 7.46 -4.03
C GLU A 55 3.48 8.01 -2.60
N ASN A 56 4.69 8.07 -2.03
CA ASN A 56 4.90 8.53 -0.68
C ASN A 56 5.31 10.00 -0.59
N ASN A 57 5.47 10.72 -1.70
CA ASN A 57 5.81 12.14 -1.76
C ASN A 57 7.01 12.51 -0.84
N GLY A 58 8.08 11.71 -0.91
CA GLY A 58 9.30 11.92 -0.11
C GLY A 58 9.29 11.27 1.28
N ALA A 59 8.16 10.73 1.72
CA ALA A 59 8.10 10.01 3.00
C ALA A 59 8.73 8.61 2.88
N ILE A 60 9.66 8.28 3.78
CA ILE A 60 10.42 7.04 3.72
C ILE A 60 9.55 5.86 4.15
N MET A 61 9.49 4.82 3.30
CA MET A 61 8.91 3.54 3.66
C MET A 61 9.93 2.74 4.50
N THR A 62 9.62 2.53 5.77
CA THR A 62 10.55 1.90 6.73
C THR A 62 10.39 0.40 6.81
N GLU A 63 9.16 -0.10 6.65
CA GLU A 63 8.88 -1.54 6.70
C GLU A 63 7.88 -1.95 5.63
N PHE A 64 8.10 -3.11 5.04
CA PHE A 64 7.19 -3.73 4.07
C PHE A 64 7.02 -5.22 4.38
N VAL A 65 5.78 -5.65 4.55
CA VAL A 65 5.44 -7.06 4.78
C VAL A 65 4.47 -7.51 3.70
N ARG A 66 4.85 -8.55 2.96
CA ARG A 66 4.02 -9.16 1.92
C ARG A 66 3.74 -10.61 2.29
N LEU A 67 2.46 -10.97 2.25
CA LEU A 67 2.05 -12.36 2.41
C LEU A 67 1.76 -13.00 1.05
N ARG A 68 0.90 -12.37 0.25
CA ARG A 68 0.52 -12.85 -1.10
C ARG A 68 0.20 -11.69 -2.04
N ALA A 69 -0.13 -11.99 -3.29
CA ALA A 69 -0.59 -10.97 -4.25
C ALA A 69 -1.79 -10.18 -3.69
N LYS A 70 -1.72 -8.84 -3.74
CA LYS A 70 -2.75 -7.93 -3.21
C LYS A 70 -3.01 -8.10 -1.70
N MET A 71 -2.03 -8.61 -0.95
CA MET A 71 -2.07 -8.74 0.50
C MET A 71 -0.71 -8.40 1.11
N TYR A 72 -0.60 -7.16 1.56
CA TYR A 72 0.63 -6.58 2.09
C TYR A 72 0.31 -5.45 3.06
N ALA A 73 1.29 -5.07 3.86
CA ALA A 73 1.26 -3.88 4.69
C ALA A 73 2.58 -3.11 4.54
N LEU A 74 2.50 -1.79 4.64
CA LEU A 74 3.65 -0.89 4.61
C LEU A 74 3.55 0.14 5.74
N LYS A 75 4.69 0.42 6.35
CA LYS A 75 4.88 1.56 7.25
C LYS A 75 5.67 2.62 6.53
N VAL A 76 5.21 3.85 6.64
CA VAL A 76 5.82 5.02 6.04
C VAL A 76 5.92 6.07 7.13
N ASP A 77 7.09 6.69 7.23
CA ASP A 77 7.33 7.69 8.26
C ASP A 77 6.36 8.87 8.11
N GLY A 78 5.85 9.37 9.24
CA GLY A 78 4.83 10.42 9.26
C GLY A 78 3.46 10.03 8.67
N LYS A 79 3.21 8.74 8.33
CA LYS A 79 1.92 8.28 7.78
C LYS A 79 1.35 7.07 8.53
N ASN A 80 0.04 6.91 8.44
CA ASN A 80 -0.64 5.72 8.95
C ASN A 80 -0.28 4.48 8.13
N ASP A 81 -0.23 3.32 8.80
CA ASP A 81 -0.03 2.02 8.17
C ASP A 81 -1.00 1.82 6.98
N THR A 82 -0.45 1.57 5.80
CA THR A 82 -1.27 1.12 4.68
C THR A 82 -1.37 -0.39 4.70
N LYS A 83 -2.60 -0.89 4.79
CA LYS A 83 -2.91 -2.32 4.90
C LYS A 83 -3.79 -2.75 3.72
N LYS A 84 -3.35 -3.76 2.98
CA LYS A 84 -4.09 -4.38 1.88
C LYS A 84 -4.34 -5.85 2.18
N ALA A 85 -5.57 -6.30 1.97
CA ALA A 85 -5.97 -7.70 2.08
C ALA A 85 -7.11 -7.98 1.10
N LYS A 86 -6.77 -8.48 -0.09
CA LYS A 86 -7.76 -8.75 -1.15
C LYS A 86 -8.91 -9.62 -0.64
N GLY A 87 -10.13 -9.17 -0.89
CA GLY A 87 -11.37 -9.87 -0.55
C GLY A 87 -11.88 -9.62 0.87
N VAL A 88 -11.16 -8.85 1.67
CA VAL A 88 -11.58 -8.36 2.99
C VAL A 88 -12.02 -6.91 2.86
N LYS A 89 -13.11 -6.53 3.53
CA LYS A 89 -13.58 -5.15 3.55
C LYS A 89 -12.56 -4.18 4.15
N SER A 90 -12.40 -3.02 3.51
CA SER A 90 -11.51 -1.95 4.00
C SER A 90 -11.82 -1.51 5.44
N SER A 91 -13.11 -1.41 5.78
CA SER A 91 -13.53 -1.07 7.15
C SER A 91 -13.13 -2.12 8.19
N VAL A 92 -13.15 -3.41 7.83
CA VAL A 92 -12.71 -4.50 8.70
C VAL A 92 -11.18 -4.46 8.87
N ILE A 93 -10.44 -4.20 7.79
CA ILE A 93 -8.99 -4.03 7.83
C ILE A 93 -8.63 -2.86 8.74
N ALA A 94 -9.24 -1.69 8.54
CA ALA A 94 -8.95 -0.47 9.30
C ALA A 94 -9.21 -0.63 10.80
N ARG A 95 -10.27 -1.35 11.19
CA ARG A 95 -10.70 -1.49 12.59
C ARG A 95 -10.06 -2.65 13.35
N THR A 96 -9.68 -3.73 12.67
CA THR A 96 -9.41 -5.02 13.33
C THR A 96 -8.09 -5.68 12.97
N ILE A 97 -7.35 -5.10 12.03
CA ILE A 97 -6.06 -5.61 11.56
C ILE A 97 -5.00 -4.54 11.77
N ILE A 98 -3.93 -4.91 12.46
CA ILE A 98 -2.76 -4.05 12.70
C ILE A 98 -1.57 -4.54 11.88
N PHE A 99 -0.55 -3.69 11.69
CA PHE A 99 0.64 -4.06 10.92
C PHE A 99 1.31 -5.34 11.45
N ASN A 100 1.45 -5.46 12.77
CA ASN A 100 2.08 -6.62 13.41
C ASN A 100 1.37 -7.95 13.08
N ASP A 101 0.08 -7.93 12.72
CA ASP A 101 -0.64 -9.13 12.30
C ASP A 101 -0.04 -9.71 11.01
N TYR A 102 0.39 -8.86 10.08
CA TYR A 102 1.06 -9.29 8.86
C TYR A 102 2.42 -9.91 9.18
N THR A 103 3.19 -9.29 10.08
CA THR A 103 4.49 -9.80 10.51
C THR A 103 4.37 -11.15 11.21
N GLN A 104 3.37 -11.30 12.09
CA GLN A 104 3.08 -12.57 12.77
C GLN A 104 2.63 -13.65 11.79
N CYS A 105 1.72 -13.33 10.86
CA CYS A 105 1.30 -14.26 9.81
C CYS A 105 2.49 -14.73 8.96
N LEU A 106 3.43 -13.84 8.62
CA LEU A 106 4.61 -14.18 7.83
C LEU A 106 5.57 -15.10 8.60
N ARG A 107 5.80 -14.83 9.90
CA ARG A 107 6.80 -15.55 10.71
C ARG A 107 6.33 -16.89 11.26
N VAL A 108 5.04 -16.99 11.58
CA VAL A 108 4.45 -18.15 12.29
C VAL A 108 3.53 -18.96 11.36
N GLU A 109 3.43 -18.59 10.09
CA GLU A 109 2.54 -19.19 9.09
C GLU A 109 1.06 -19.28 9.52
N PHE A 110 0.64 -18.39 10.42
CA PHE A 110 -0.70 -18.42 10.99
C PHE A 110 -1.72 -17.75 10.06
N LYS A 111 -2.97 -18.26 10.08
CA LYS A 111 -4.09 -17.67 9.34
C LYS A 111 -5.00 -16.88 10.27
N LYS A 112 -5.20 -15.60 9.98
CA LYS A 112 -6.07 -14.73 10.77
C LYS A 112 -7.43 -14.60 10.12
N SER A 113 -8.51 -14.92 10.84
CA SER A 113 -9.89 -14.77 10.36
C SER A 113 -10.58 -13.55 10.95
N ARG A 114 -11.54 -12.99 10.20
CA ARG A 114 -12.39 -11.87 10.60
C ARG A 114 -13.81 -12.07 10.11
N GLN A 115 -14.77 -11.63 10.92
CA GLN A 115 -16.15 -11.51 10.48
C GLN A 115 -16.31 -10.24 9.64
N GLN A 116 -17.05 -10.35 8.54
CA GLN A 116 -17.44 -9.21 7.72
C GLN A 116 -18.89 -9.34 7.29
N SER A 117 -19.60 -8.22 7.22
CA SER A 117 -20.98 -8.18 6.77
C SER A 117 -21.08 -7.41 5.45
N TYR A 118 -21.85 -7.90 4.49
CA TYR A 118 -22.03 -7.30 3.16
C TYR A 118 -23.40 -7.57 2.59
N ILE A 119 -23.78 -6.79 1.58
CA ILE A 119 -25.04 -6.95 0.87
C ILE A 119 -24.79 -7.85 -0.35
N ARG A 120 -25.64 -8.86 -0.54
CA ARG A 120 -25.55 -9.80 -1.67
C ARG A 120 -26.92 -9.98 -2.30
N SER A 121 -26.98 -9.91 -3.64
CA SER A 121 -28.18 -10.27 -4.40
C SER A 121 -28.12 -11.73 -4.82
N LYS A 122 -29.22 -12.47 -4.64
CA LYS A 122 -29.40 -13.83 -5.15
C LYS A 122 -30.83 -13.96 -5.68
N LEU A 123 -30.98 -14.34 -6.96
CA LEU A 123 -32.28 -14.42 -7.64
C LEU A 123 -33.11 -13.13 -7.48
N HIS A 124 -32.47 -11.97 -7.71
CA HIS A 124 -33.07 -10.64 -7.57
C HIS A 124 -33.57 -10.28 -6.16
N LYS A 125 -33.26 -11.07 -5.14
CA LYS A 125 -33.53 -10.76 -3.73
C LYS A 125 -32.24 -10.30 -3.04
N VAL A 126 -32.33 -9.22 -2.28
CA VAL A 126 -31.21 -8.60 -1.59
C VAL A 126 -31.15 -9.11 -0.15
N PHE A 127 -29.96 -9.53 0.28
CA PHE A 127 -29.72 -10.04 1.62
C PHE A 127 -28.54 -9.32 2.26
N THR A 128 -28.62 -9.09 3.57
CA THR A 128 -27.45 -8.80 4.40
C THR A 128 -26.86 -10.12 4.85
N VAL A 129 -25.62 -10.40 4.42
CA VAL A 129 -24.88 -11.60 4.76
C VAL A 129 -23.78 -11.24 5.73
N SER A 130 -23.61 -12.03 6.79
CA SER A 130 -22.44 -12.01 7.64
C SER A 130 -21.64 -13.28 7.42
N GLU A 131 -20.34 -13.16 7.15
CA GLU A 131 -19.46 -14.31 6.92
C GLU A 131 -18.16 -14.17 7.73
N THR A 132 -17.64 -15.30 8.18
CA THR A 132 -16.26 -15.38 8.70
C THR A 132 -15.33 -15.70 7.54
N LYS A 133 -14.32 -14.85 7.34
CA LYS A 133 -13.37 -14.97 6.24
C LYS A 133 -11.94 -15.04 6.76
N ILE A 134 -11.09 -15.79 6.06
CA ILE A 134 -9.65 -15.74 6.27
C ILE A 134 -9.17 -14.38 5.75
N ALA A 135 -8.82 -13.51 6.69
CA ALA A 135 -8.41 -12.14 6.42
C ALA A 135 -6.95 -12.04 6.03
N LEU A 136 -6.07 -12.76 6.73
CA LEU A 136 -4.64 -12.87 6.41
C LEU A 136 -4.23 -14.34 6.34
N SER A 137 -3.41 -14.67 5.35
CA SER A 137 -2.74 -15.96 5.22
C SER A 137 -1.42 -15.75 4.49
N PRO A 138 -0.38 -16.53 4.80
CA PRO A 138 0.69 -16.80 3.85
C PRO A 138 0.13 -17.26 2.50
#